data_AF-X1PNQ3-F1
#
_entry.id   AF-X1PNQ3-F1
#
_cell.length_a   1.000
_cell.length_b   1.000
_cell.length_c   1.000
_cell.angle_alpha   90.00
_cell.angle_beta   90.00
_cell.angle_gamma   90.00
#
_symmetry.space_group_name_H-M   'P 1'
#
loop_
_entity.id
_entity.type
_entity.pdbx_description
1 polymer ?
#
loop_
_entity_poly.entity_id
_entity_poly.type
_entity_poly.pdbx_seq_one_letter_code
_entity_poly.pdbx_strand_id
1 'polypeptide(L)' 'IFEILTVSDQIGAMVCNRASSGAIRAQAFEEGMTSMMSDGMHKVKEGITTPSEVLRNAYTAA' A
#
# COMPACT_ATOMS: atom_id res chain seq x y z
N ILE A 1 -2.77 7.49 -7.62
CA ILE A 1 -3.12 6.48 -6.62
C ILE A 1 -1.99 6.41 -5.61
N PHE A 2 -2.26 6.11 -4.35
CA PHE A 2 -1.26 6.20 -3.29
C PHE A 2 -1.24 4.96 -2.40
N GLU A 3 -0.06 4.62 -1.91
CA GLU A 3 0.17 3.65 -0.83
C GLU A 3 1.09 4.38 0.16
N ILE A 4 0.61 4.58 1.39
CA ILE A 4 1.32 5.38 2.39
C ILE A 4 1.58 4.49 3.60
N LEU A 5 2.86 4.23 3.86
CA LEU A 5 3.30 3.53 5.06
C LEU A 5 3.51 4.54 6.20
N THR A 6 2.60 4.54 7.17
CA THR A 6 2.80 5.28 8.43
C THR A 6 3.77 4.51 9.31
N VAL A 7 4.87 5.14 9.71
CA VAL A 7 5.85 4.52 10.63
C VAL A 7 5.35 4.70 12.07
N SER A 8 4.59 3.73 12.56
CA SER A 8 4.23 3.61 13.96
C SER A 8 5.43 3.14 14.80
N ASP A 9 5.31 3.21 16.14
CA ASP A 9 6.34 2.67 17.04
C ASP A 9 6.60 1.18 16.79
N GLN A 10 5.56 0.42 16.48
CA GLN A 10 5.66 -1.01 16.18
C GLN A 10 6.41 -1.25 14.86
N ILE A 11 6.04 -0.55 13.79
CA ILE A 11 6.75 -0.60 12.51
C ILE A 11 8.22 -0.16 12.69
N GLY A 12 8.46 0.91 13.45
CA GLY A 12 9.81 1.40 13.77
C GLY A 12 10.66 0.34 14.47
N ALA A 13 10.11 -0.36 15.46
CA ALA A 13 10.79 -1.47 16.12
C ALA A 13 11.09 -2.63 15.15
N MET A 14 10.15 -2.97 14.26
CA MET A 14 10.34 -4.00 13.23
C MET A 14 11.47 -3.63 12.26
N VAL A 15 11.57 -2.37 11.86
CA VAL A 15 12.68 -1.86 11.02
C VAL A 15 14.01 -2.00 11.75
N CYS A 16 14.09 -1.58 13.02
CA CYS A 16 15.30 -1.74 13.84
C CYS A 16 15.73 -3.21 13.96
N ASN A 17 14.76 -4.12 14.03
CA ASN A 17 14.98 -5.57 14.09
C ASN A 17 15.20 -6.23 12.72
N ARG A 18 15.29 -5.45 11.63
CA ARG A 18 15.47 -5.95 10.25
C ARG A 18 14.39 -6.97 9.85
N ALA A 19 13.15 -6.74 10.27
CA ALA A 19 12.02 -7.54 9.82
C ALA A 19 11.92 -7.52 8.29
N SER A 20 11.39 -8.60 7.70
CA SER A 20 11.19 -8.66 6.26
C SER A 20 10.19 -7.61 5.80
N SER A 21 10.32 -7.15 4.55
CA SER A 21 9.34 -6.25 3.94
C SER A 21 7.93 -6.83 3.95
N GLY A 22 7.78 -8.15 3.80
CA GLY A 22 6.49 -8.84 3.92
C GLY A 22 5.88 -8.74 5.31
N ALA A 23 6.69 -8.89 6.36
CA ALA A 23 6.23 -8.76 7.75
C ALA A 23 5.81 -7.31 8.06
N ILE A 24 6.64 -6.33 7.66
CA ILE A 24 6.33 -4.90 7.83
C ILE A 24 5.04 -4.54 7.08
N ARG A 25 4.88 -5.05 5.85
CA ARG A 25 3.68 -4.81 5.03
C ARG A 25 2.42 -5.41 5.67
N ALA A 26 2.50 -6.62 6.22
CA ALA A 26 1.39 -7.25 6.93
C ALA A 26 0.96 -6.42 8.15
N GLN A 27 1.93 -6.00 8.98
CA GLN A 27 1.67 -5.13 10.12
C GLN A 27 1.03 -3.80 9.69
N ALA A 28 1.54 -3.18 8.63
CA ALA A 28 0.98 -1.93 8.13
C ALA A 28 -0.48 -2.09 7.65
N PHE A 29 -0.84 -3.24 7.05
CA PHE A 29 -2.23 -3.53 6.70
C PHE A 29 -3.14 -3.69 7.92
N GLU A 30 -2.65 -4.33 8.99
CA GLU A 30 -3.37 -4.41 10.27
C GLU A 30 -3.61 -3.02 10.87
N GLU A 31 -2.66 -2.10 10.68
CA GLU A 31 -2.75 -0.69 11.11
C GLU A 31 -3.56 0.19 10.15
N GLY A 32 -4.19 -0.37 9.11
CA GLY A 32 -5.09 0.34 8.20
C GLY A 32 -4.44 0.93 6.95
N MET A 33 -3.19 0.57 6.64
CA MET A 33 -2.58 0.92 5.36
C MET A 33 -3.44 0.39 4.21
N THR A 34 -3.70 1.23 3.22
CA THR A 34 -4.40 0.82 1.99
C THR A 34 -3.37 0.63 0.87
N SER A 35 -3.50 -0.48 0.13
CA SER A 35 -2.59 -0.73 -0.99
C SER A 35 -2.88 0.19 -2.16
N MET A 36 -1.86 0.43 -2.99
CA MET A 36 -2.01 1.27 -4.20
C MET A 36 -3.11 0.76 -5.13
N MET A 37 -3.21 -0.57 -5.25
CA MET A 37 -4.26 -1.25 -6.02
C MET A 37 -5.65 -0.99 -5.42
N SER A 38 -5.81 -1.12 -4.10
CA SER A 38 -7.09 -0.90 -3.43
C SER A 38 -7.55 0.55 -3.53
N ASP A 39 -6.66 1.52 -3.33
CA ASP A 39 -6.94 2.96 -3.56
C ASP A 39 -7.37 3.22 -5.01
N GLY A 40 -6.65 2.64 -5.97
CA GLY A 40 -7.00 2.76 -7.38
C GLY A 40 -8.38 2.20 -7.71
N MET A 41 -8.70 1.00 -7.21
CA MET A 41 -10.00 0.39 -7.44
C MET A 41 -11.14 1.15 -6.76
N HIS A 42 -10.89 1.84 -5.65
CA HIS A 42 -11.87 2.75 -5.05
C HIS A 42 -12.21 3.90 -6.01
N LYS A 43 -11.19 4.51 -6.60
CA LYS A 43 -11.34 5.61 -7.57
C LYS A 43 -12.00 5.17 -8.88
N VAL A 44 -11.82 3.91 -9.28
CA VAL A 44 -12.58 3.32 -10.39
C VAL A 44 -14.07 3.28 -10.06
N LYS A 45 -14.42 2.84 -8.84
CA LYS A 45 -15.81 2.79 -8.39
C LYS A 45 -16.46 4.18 -8.34
N GLU A 46 -15.68 5.21 -8.04
CA GLU A 46 -16.10 6.62 -8.06
C GLU A 46 -16.13 7.24 -9.47
N GLY A 47 -15.67 6.52 -10.51
CA GLY A 47 -15.64 7.01 -11.89
C GLY A 47 -14.50 8.00 -12.19
N ILE A 48 -13.48 8.09 -11.34
CA ILE A 48 -12.36 9.03 -11.47
C ILE A 48 -11.27 8.50 -12.42
N THR A 49 -11.10 7.18 -12.50
CA THR A 49 -10.08 6.51 -13.33
C THR A 49 -10.61 5.16 -13.85
N THR A 50 -9.85 4.50 -14.72
CA THR A 50 -10.21 3.21 -15.31
C THR A 50 -9.43 2.05 -14.69
N PRO A 51 -9.97 0.81 -14.70
CA PRO A 51 -9.22 -0.36 -14.24
C PRO A 51 -7.88 -0.55 -14.96
N SER A 52 -7.80 -0.22 -16.25
CA SER A 52 -6.57 -0.33 -17.04
C SER A 52 -5.49 0.64 -16.57
N GLU A 53 -5.85 1.87 -16.21
CA GLU A 53 -4.94 2.83 -15.61
C GLU A 53 -4.45 2.37 -14.23
N VAL A 54 -5.32 1.81 -13.40
CA VAL A 54 -4.92 1.27 -12.09
C VAL A 54 -3.94 0.12 -12.25
N LEU A 55 -4.24 -0.86 -13.11
CA LEU A 55 -3.36 -2.00 -13.38
C LEU A 55 -1.99 -1.56 -13.90
N ARG A 56 -1.97 -0.58 -14.82
CA ARG A 56 -0.72 -0.01 -15.33
C ARG A 56 0.09 0.62 -14.20
N ASN A 57 -0.52 1.46 -13.36
CA ASN A 57 0.24 2.22 -12.37
C ASN A 57 0.57 1.42 -11.09
N ALA A 58 -0.22 0.43 -10.70
CA ALA A 58 0.00 -0.34 -9.47
C ALA A 58 1.06 -1.46 -9.61
N TYR A 59 1.32 -1.94 -10.83
CA TYR A 59 2.21 -3.08 -11.10
C TYR A 59 3.42 -2.74 -11.96
N THR A 60 3.52 -1.51 -12.49
CA THR A 60 4.77 -1.09 -13.14
C THR A 60 5.80 -0.82 -12.04
N ALA A 61 6.63 -1.83 -11.75
CA ALA A 61 7.88 -1.62 -11.05
C ALA A 61 8.74 -0.67 -11.90
N ALA A 62 9.08 0.50 -11.35
CA ALA A 62 10.20 1.28 -11.85
C ALA A 62 11.51 0.59 -11.44
#